data_AF-A0AAE1YEZ5-F1
#
_entry.id   AF-A0AAE1YEZ5-F1
#
_cell.length_a   1.000
_cell.length_b   1.000
_cell.length_c   1.000
_cell.angle_alpha   90.00
_cell.angle_beta   90.00
_cell.angle_gamma   90.00
#
_symmetry.space_group_name_H-M   'P 1'
#
loop_
_entity.id
_entity.type
_entity.pdbx_description
1 polymer ?
#
loop_
_entity_poly.entity_id
_entity_poly.type
_entity_poly.pdbx_seq_one_letter_code
_entity_poly.pdbx_strand_id
1 'polypeptide(L)'
;MWARHPNFLEVVKGSWSFPTIGAGVAKLFEKLKRLKHRLKDWNKSVFGEIFANLKLVEVAASEAERRYDQHPSCGALLDMNRCTTQLNRALAIEEDYWRQKAAWK
;
A
#
# COMPACT_ATOMS: atom_id res chain seq x y z
N MET A 1 -1.43 4.19 6.88
CA MET A 1 -1.52 3.37 5.66
C MET A 1 -1.47 1.89 6.01
N TRP A 2 -0.40 1.37 6.62
CA TRP A 2 -0.29 -0.02 7.06
C TRP A 2 -0.92 -0.33 8.44
N ALA A 3 -0.92 0.62 9.38
CA ALA A 3 -1.60 0.47 10.68
C ALA A 3 -3.14 0.39 10.58
N ARG A 4 -3.72 0.85 9.47
CA ARG A 4 -5.16 0.78 9.19
C ARG A 4 -5.54 -0.43 8.34
N HIS A 5 -4.55 -1.21 7.89
CA HIS A 5 -4.79 -2.38 7.06
C HIS A 5 -5.44 -3.49 7.92
N PRO A 6 -6.48 -4.19 7.42
CA PRO A 6 -7.23 -5.18 8.22
C PRO A 6 -6.34 -6.23 8.89
N ASN A 7 -5.34 -6.72 8.15
CA ASN A 7 -4.41 -7.76 8.64
C ASN A 7 -3.28 -7.24 9.54
N PHE A 8 -3.21 -5.94 9.85
CA PHE A 8 -2.14 -5.38 10.67
C PHE A 8 -2.02 -6.10 12.01
N LEU A 9 -3.15 -6.26 12.73
CA LEU A 9 -3.17 -6.92 14.03
C LEU A 9 -2.76 -8.39 13.94
N GLU A 10 -3.10 -9.08 12.85
CA GLU A 10 -2.69 -10.47 12.62
C GLU A 10 -1.17 -10.59 12.44
N VAL A 11 -0.56 -9.68 11.69
CA VAL A 11 0.89 -9.64 11.48
C VAL A 11 1.63 -9.38 12.79
N VAL A 12 1.13 -8.44 13.60
CA VAL A 12 1.68 -8.15 14.93
C VAL A 12 1.55 -9.36 15.86
N LYS A 13 0.35 -9.94 15.98
CA LYS A 13 0.10 -11.14 16.79
C LYS A 13 1.00 -12.29 16.37
N GLY A 14 1.09 -12.55 15.07
CA GLY A 14 1.95 -13.59 14.51
C GLY A 14 3.42 -13.37 14.88
N SER A 15 3.92 -12.14 14.85
CA SER A 15 5.30 -11.81 15.29
C SER A 15 5.52 -12.01 16.79
N TRP A 16 4.49 -11.65 17.57
CA TRP A 16 4.56 -11.61 19.03
C TRP A 16 4.56 -13.00 19.64
N SER A 17 3.86 -13.94 19.02
CA SER A 17 3.75 -15.34 19.46
C SER A 17 5.05 -16.14 19.31
N PHE A 18 5.99 -15.71 18.46
CA PHE A 18 7.27 -16.43 18.32
C PHE A 18 8.07 -16.40 19.63
N PRO A 19 8.68 -17.54 20.03
CA PRO A 19 9.55 -17.58 21.19
C PRO A 19 10.75 -16.64 20.99
N THR A 20 11.25 -16.11 22.12
CA THR A 20 12.39 -15.20 22.15
C THR A 20 13.22 -15.52 23.38
N ILE A 21 14.54 -15.59 23.20
CA ILE A 21 15.50 -15.92 24.26
C ILE A 21 15.80 -14.65 25.06
N GLY A 22 15.94 -14.80 26.39
CA GLY A 22 16.24 -13.70 27.31
C GLY A 22 15.16 -13.48 28.38
N ALA A 23 15.44 -12.56 29.31
CA ALA A 23 14.56 -12.22 30.44
C ALA A 23 14.32 -10.71 30.52
N GLY A 24 13.22 -10.31 31.17
CA GLY A 24 12.88 -8.91 31.42
C GLY A 24 12.88 -8.04 30.15
N VAL A 25 13.53 -6.88 30.24
CA VAL A 25 13.58 -5.86 29.18
C VAL A 25 14.31 -6.35 27.93
N ALA A 26 15.32 -7.23 28.07
CA ALA A 26 16.04 -7.78 26.92
C ALA A 26 15.12 -8.63 26.02
N LYS A 27 14.21 -9.41 26.62
CA LYS A 27 13.21 -10.18 25.89
C LYS A 27 12.23 -9.27 25.14
N LEU A 28 11.83 -8.17 25.75
CA LEU A 28 10.95 -7.17 25.11
C LEU A 28 11.66 -6.50 23.93
N PHE A 29 12.92 -6.10 24.11
CA PHE A 29 13.71 -5.48 23.05
C PHE A 29 13.83 -6.38 21.81
N GLU A 30 14.15 -7.66 22.01
CA GLU A 30 14.26 -8.62 20.89
C GLU A 30 12.91 -8.85 20.19
N LYS A 31 11.80 -8.90 20.94
CA LYS A 31 10.45 -8.96 20.35
C LYS A 31 10.16 -7.74 19.48
N LEU A 32 10.48 -6.54 19.96
CA LEU A 32 10.29 -5.28 19.23
C LEU A 32 11.18 -5.19 17.99
N LYS A 33 12.45 -5.61 18.09
CA LYS A 33 13.41 -5.65 16.98
C LYS A 33 12.93 -6.58 15.87
N ARG A 34 12.46 -7.77 16.23
CA ARG A 34 11.87 -8.73 15.28
C ARG A 34 10.60 -8.17 14.64
N LEU A 35 9.71 -7.60 15.45
CA LEU A 35 8.48 -6.98 14.97
C LEU A 35 8.79 -5.87 13.96
N LYS A 36 9.76 -5.00 14.24
CA LYS A 36 10.21 -3.95 13.31
C LYS A 36 10.63 -4.52 11.95
N HIS A 37 11.41 -5.60 11.94
CA HIS A 37 11.86 -6.23 10.69
C HIS A 37 10.68 -6.82 9.90
N ARG A 38 9.85 -7.62 10.56
CA ARG A 38 8.66 -8.22 9.93
C ARG A 38 7.70 -7.17 9.39
N LEU A 39 7.50 -6.07 10.11
CA LEU A 39 6.65 -4.96 9.64
C LEU A 39 7.26 -4.24 8.44
N LYS A 40 8.59 -4.10 8.38
CA LYS A 40 9.28 -3.54 7.22
C LYS A 40 9.09 -4.41 5.98
N ASP A 41 9.24 -5.72 6.13
CA ASP A 41 9.07 -6.68 5.03
C ASP A 41 7.61 -6.75 4.57
N TRP A 42 6.68 -6.84 5.52
CA TRP A 42 5.25 -6.82 5.23
C TRP A 42 4.80 -5.52 4.56
N ASN A 43 5.33 -4.38 5.02
CA ASN A 43 5.06 -3.10 4.39
C ASN A 43 5.59 -3.08 2.95
N LYS A 44 6.76 -3.68 2.69
CA LYS A 44 7.28 -3.82 1.32
C LYS A 44 6.46 -4.80 0.48
N SER A 45 5.99 -5.91 1.03
CA SER A 45 5.22 -6.89 0.24
C SER A 45 3.81 -6.41 -0.09
N VAL A 46 3.14 -5.74 0.86
CA VAL A 46 1.76 -5.27 0.66
C VAL A 46 1.72 -3.92 -0.05
N PHE A 47 2.67 -3.04 0.24
CA PHE A 47 2.66 -1.66 -0.24
C PHE A 47 3.83 -1.32 -1.18
N GLY A 48 4.80 -2.22 -1.36
CA GLY A 48 5.88 -2.02 -2.33
C GLY A 48 5.39 -2.10 -3.78
N GLU A 49 4.30 -2.81 -4.03
CA GLU A 49 3.64 -2.83 -5.34
C GLU A 49 2.82 -1.57 -5.64
N ILE A 50 2.65 -0.63 -4.69
CA ILE A 50 1.88 0.60 -4.94
C ILE A 50 2.40 1.35 -6.16
N PHE A 51 3.71 1.53 -6.26
CA PHE A 51 4.30 2.29 -7.37
C PHE A 51 4.18 1.55 -8.71
N ALA A 52 4.30 0.21 -8.69
CA ALA A 52 4.11 -0.60 -9.89
C ALA A 52 2.64 -0.60 -10.34
N ASN A 53 1.71 -0.76 -9.40
CA ASN A 53 0.28 -0.71 -9.63
C ASN A 53 -0.16 0.68 -10.09
N LEU A 54 0.37 1.76 -9.51
CA LEU A 54 0.11 3.13 -9.91
C LEU A 54 0.49 3.33 -11.38
N LYS A 55 1.69 2.90 -11.77
CA LYS A 55 2.14 2.99 -13.17
C LYS A 55 1.25 2.21 -14.13
N LEU A 56 0.78 1.02 -13.74
CA LEU A 56 -0.15 0.23 -14.55
C LEU A 56 -1.51 0.91 -14.70
N VAL A 57 -2.05 1.44 -13.61
CA VAL A 57 -3.36 2.12 -13.61
C VAL A 57 -3.30 3.47 -14.35
N GLU A 58 -2.18 4.18 -14.27
CA GLU A 58 -1.91 5.41 -15.02
C GLU A 58 -1.89 5.12 -16.53
N VAL A 59 -1.15 4.10 -16.97
CA VAL A 59 -1.15 3.67 -18.38
C VAL A 59 -2.57 3.29 -18.84
N ALA A 60 -3.31 2.53 -18.03
CA ALA A 60 -4.68 2.15 -18.36
C ALA A 60 -5.64 3.35 -18.45
N ALA A 61 -5.45 4.38 -17.62
CA ALA A 61 -6.22 5.62 -17.69
C ALA A 61 -5.88 6.42 -18.96
N SER A 62 -4.61 6.60 -19.28
CA SER A 62 -4.18 7.29 -20.52
C SER A 62 -4.66 6.55 -21.77
N GLU A 63 -4.64 5.22 -21.78
CA GLU A 63 -5.18 4.44 -22.89
C GLU A 63 -6.70 4.60 -23.04
N ALA A 64 -7.43 4.66 -21.94
CA ALA A 64 -8.87 4.86 -21.95
C ALA A 64 -9.26 6.27 -22.45
N GLU A 65 -8.53 7.30 -22.02
CA GLU A 65 -8.66 8.67 -22.54
C GLU A 65 -8.39 8.71 -24.05
N ARG A 66 -7.27 8.13 -24.51
CA ARG A 66 -6.94 8.08 -25.94
C ARG A 66 -8.00 7.36 -26.77
N ARG A 67 -8.62 6.30 -26.23
CA ARG A 67 -9.72 5.59 -26.91
C ARG A 67 -10.96 6.48 -27.03
N TYR A 68 -11.28 7.25 -25.98
CA TYR A 68 -12.37 8.20 -26.01
C TYR A 68 -12.13 9.34 -27.01
N ASP A 69 -10.91 9.90 -27.05
CA ASP A 69 -10.55 10.97 -27.99
C ASP A 69 -10.68 10.53 -29.46
N GLN A 70 -10.35 9.27 -29.75
CA GLN A 70 -10.47 8.71 -31.10
C GLN A 70 -11.92 8.38 -31.47
N HIS A 71 -12.68 7.83 -30.53
CA HIS A 71 -14.04 7.36 -30.75
C HIS A 71 -14.93 7.68 -29.55
N PRO A 72 -15.46 8.91 -29.48
CA PRO A 72 -16.32 9.32 -28.36
C PRO A 72 -17.61 8.51 -28.38
N SER A 73 -17.80 7.70 -27.34
CA SER A 73 -18.97 6.83 -27.15
C SER A 73 -19.31 6.71 -25.67
N CYS A 74 -20.56 6.36 -25.38
CA CYS A 74 -21.01 6.15 -24.00
C CYS A 74 -20.19 5.04 -23.28
N GLY A 75 -19.85 3.96 -23.99
CA GLY A 75 -19.00 2.89 -23.46
C GLY A 75 -17.58 3.37 -23.14
N ALA A 76 -16.94 4.09 -24.07
CA ALA A 76 -15.61 4.65 -23.86
C ALA A 76 -15.58 5.67 -22.70
N LEU A 77 -16.65 6.47 -22.54
CA LEU A 77 -16.78 7.41 -21.42
C LEU A 77 -16.89 6.68 -20.07
N LEU A 78 -17.65 5.59 -20.00
CA LEU A 78 -17.77 4.78 -18.79
C LEU A 78 -16.44 4.12 -18.41
N ASP A 79 -15.73 3.57 -19.40
CA ASP A 79 -14.41 2.97 -19.20
C ASP A 79 -13.37 4.00 -18.74
N MET A 80 -13.35 5.19 -19.35
CA MET A 80 -12.50 6.30 -18.93
C MET A 80 -12.78 6.67 -17.47
N ASN A 81 -14.04 6.93 -17.11
CA ASN A 81 -14.42 7.26 -15.73
C ASN A 81 -14.02 6.18 -14.73
N ARG A 82 -14.14 4.90 -15.12
CA ARG A 82 -13.72 3.75 -14.30
C ARG A 82 -12.21 3.79 -14.07
N CYS A 83 -11.40 3.95 -15.11
CA CYS A 83 -9.95 4.03 -15.00
C CYS A 83 -9.50 5.26 -14.21
N THR A 84 -10.11 6.43 -14.43
CA THR A 84 -9.84 7.65 -13.65
C THR A 84 -10.15 7.47 -12.17
N THR A 85 -11.26 6.82 -11.83
CA THR A 85 -11.61 6.50 -10.44
C THR A 85 -10.57 5.57 -9.80
N GLN A 86 -10.07 4.59 -10.53
CA GLN A 86 -9.01 3.69 -10.07
C GLN A 86 -7.69 4.44 -9.86
N LEU A 87 -7.33 5.34 -10.78
CA LEU A 87 -6.14 6.17 -10.67
C LEU A 87 -6.21 7.08 -9.43
N ASN A 88 -7.34 7.75 -9.22
CA ASN A 88 -7.55 8.60 -8.04
C ASN A 88 -7.39 7.83 -6.72
N ARG A 89 -7.88 6.58 -6.66
CA ARG A 89 -7.69 5.72 -5.48
C ARG A 89 -6.21 5.37 -5.28
N ALA A 90 -5.49 5.04 -6.34
CA ALA A 90 -4.06 4.73 -6.28
C ALA A 90 -3.23 5.95 -5.83
N LEU A 91 -3.53 7.13 -6.34
CA LEU A 91 -2.91 8.40 -5.94
C LEU A 91 -3.17 8.75 -4.48
N ALA A 92 -4.39 8.53 -3.97
CA ALA A 92 -4.71 8.75 -2.56
C ALA A 92 -3.88 7.84 -1.63
N ILE A 93 -3.66 6.59 -2.03
CA ILE A 93 -2.81 5.65 -1.28
C ILE A 93 -1.35 6.11 -1.28
N GLU A 94 -0.86 6.63 -2.42
CA GLU A 94 0.48 7.21 -2.52
C GLU A 94 0.62 8.47 -1.65
N GLU A 95 -0.34 9.37 -1.68
CA GLU A 95 -0.33 10.58 -0.87
C GLU A 95 -0.26 10.24 0.63
N ASP A 96 -1.08 9.27 1.07
CA ASP A 96 -1.05 8.78 2.45
C ASP A 96 0.29 8.14 2.84
N TYR A 97 0.98 7.51 1.89
CA TYR A 97 2.33 7.00 2.08
C TYR A 97 3.33 8.14 2.29
N TRP A 98 3.31 9.17 1.43
CA TRP A 98 4.23 10.30 1.54
C TRP A 98 3.95 11.15 2.78
N ARG A 99 2.69 11.40 3.14
CA ARG A 99 2.30 12.09 4.38
C ARG A 99 2.89 11.42 5.61
N GLN A 100 2.83 10.09 5.69
CA GLN A 100 3.44 9.33 6.79
C GLN A 100 4.97 9.43 6.85
N LYS A 101 5.64 9.48 5.69
CA LYS A 101 7.10 9.66 5.64
C LYS A 101 7.52 11.09 5.96
N ALA A 102 6.76 12.08 5.51
CA ALA A 102 7.05 13.48 5.76
C ALA A 102 6.82 13.87 7.23
N ALA A 103 5.76 13.34 7.86
CA ALA A 103 5.45 13.54 9.28
C ALA A 103 6.41 12.83 10.26
N TRP A 104 7.41 12.10 9.76
CA TRP A 104 8.45 11.47 10.57
C TRP A 104 9.61 12.44 10.89
N LYS A 105 9.69 13.62 10.24
CA LYS A 105 10.65 14.68 10.58
C LYS A 105 10.12 15.56 11.70
#